data_AF-A0A8H5GZ15-F1
#
_entry.id   AF-A0A8H5GZ15-F1
#
_cell.length_a   1.000
_cell.length_b   1.000
_cell.length_c   1.000
_cell.angle_alpha   90.00
_cell.angle_beta   90.00
_cell.angle_gamma   90.00
#
_symmetry.space_group_name_H-M   'P 1'
#
loop_
_entity.id
_entity.type
_entity.pdbx_description
1 polymer ?
#
loop_
_entity_poly.entity_id
_entity_poly.type
_entity_poly.pdbx_seq_one_letter_code
_entity_poly.pdbx_strand_id
1 'polypeptide(L)'
;MASSLSEYTKQRDELIKVDQAQRADRKRGPLSPAEALADKVIRDLRAVEATTLWSAEHPSIPHPFPGMEFLTGRNIIMQSKLFEILSKMPKGSLLHAHLDATVNVPFLLDLALKQPAIHVRTSTALNASNLRSVLPEFQAHPQDAYTMAQDVTSLTDVNYTLNIGSQ
;
A
#
# COMPACT_ATOMS: atom_id res chain seq x y z
N MET A 1 31.19 -36.89 18.18
CA MET A 1 31.21 -36.23 19.51
C MET A 1 29.99 -35.35 19.58
N ALA A 2 28.96 -35.74 20.33
CA ALA A 2 27.80 -34.87 20.53
C ALA A 2 28.24 -33.67 21.37
N SER A 3 28.09 -32.46 20.83
CA SER A 3 28.30 -31.21 21.59
C SER A 3 27.41 -31.24 22.83
N SER A 4 27.97 -30.85 23.98
CA SER A 4 27.18 -30.76 25.21
C SER A 4 26.12 -29.65 25.08
N LEU A 5 24.96 -29.81 25.73
CA LEU A 5 23.88 -28.80 25.68
C LEU A 5 24.37 -27.40 26.10
N SER A 6 25.34 -27.36 27.01
CA SER A 6 26.00 -26.13 27.46
C SER A 6 26.82 -25.46 26.35
N GLU A 7 27.66 -26.24 25.65
CA GLU A 7 28.45 -25.75 24.50
C GLU A 7 27.54 -25.25 23.38
N TYR A 8 26.47 -25.99 23.06
CA TYR A 8 25.46 -25.55 22.10
C TYR A 8 24.84 -24.21 22.50
N THR A 9 24.40 -24.07 23.76
CA THR A 9 23.76 -22.84 24.24
C THR A 9 24.73 -21.65 24.18
N LYS A 10 25.99 -21.86 24.57
CA LYS A 10 27.04 -20.84 24.48
C LYS A 10 27.27 -20.40 23.03
N GLN A 11 27.44 -21.35 22.11
CA GLN A 11 27.64 -21.07 20.69
C GLN A 11 26.44 -20.33 20.07
N ARG A 12 25.22 -20.74 20.44
CA ARG A 12 23.98 -20.05 20.02
C ARG A 12 23.95 -18.61 20.51
N ASP A 13 24.29 -18.36 21.78
CA ASP A 13 24.30 -17.01 22.34
C ASP A 13 25.39 -16.15 21.72
N GLU A 14 26.56 -16.73 21.39
CA GLU A 14 27.62 -16.07 20.64
C GLU A 14 27.14 -15.67 19.23
N LEU A 15 26.47 -16.57 18.51
CA LEU A 15 25.89 -16.27 17.19
C LEU A 15 24.85 -15.15 17.26
N ILE A 16 23.96 -15.18 18.26
CA ILE A 16 22.96 -14.12 18.46
C ILE A 16 23.64 -12.77 18.71
N LYS A 17 24.71 -12.73 19.52
CA LYS A 17 25.46 -11.49 19.77
C LYS A 17 26.13 -10.96 18.51
N VAL A 18 26.69 -11.84 17.68
CA VAL A 18 27.29 -11.47 16.39
C VAL A 18 26.25 -10.90 15.44
N ASP A 19 25.08 -11.54 15.29
CA ASP A 19 23.96 -11.04 14.48
C ASP A 19 23.51 -9.65 14.96
N GLN A 20 23.25 -9.51 16.26
CA GLN A 20 22.81 -8.24 16.85
C GLN A 20 23.84 -7.13 16.69
N ALA A 21 25.13 -7.46 16.66
CA ALA A 21 26.19 -6.48 16.46
C ALA A 21 26.22 -5.90 15.03
N GLN A 22 25.64 -6.60 14.06
CA GLN A 22 25.61 -6.17 12.65
C GLN A 22 24.36 -5.38 12.26
N ARG A 23 23.36 -5.28 13.14
CA ARG A 23 22.11 -4.61 12.83
C ARG A 23 22.29 -3.10 12.67
N ALA A 24 21.51 -2.50 11.76
CA ALA A 24 21.56 -1.07 11.48
C ALA A 24 21.27 -0.19 12.71
N ASP A 25 20.44 -0.68 13.64
CA ASP A 25 20.06 -0.01 14.88
C ASP A 25 21.05 -0.24 16.04
N ARG A 26 22.12 -1.03 15.85
CA ARG A 26 23.10 -1.34 16.89
C ARG A 26 23.84 -0.11 17.41
N LYS A 27 24.15 0.86 16.53
CA LYS A 27 24.87 2.10 16.88
C LYS A 27 23.97 3.15 17.53
N ARG A 28 22.94 2.74 18.28
CA ARG A 28 22.16 3.67 19.11
C ARG A 28 22.96 4.07 20.34
N GLY A 29 22.91 5.37 20.67
CA GLY A 29 23.31 5.85 21.99
C GLY A 29 22.45 5.23 23.10
N PRO A 30 22.81 5.43 24.38
CA PRO A 30 22.00 4.94 25.49
C PRO A 30 20.58 5.51 25.40
N LEU A 31 19.58 4.64 25.55
CA LEU A 31 18.17 5.04 25.60
C LEU A 31 17.91 5.80 26.90
N SER A 32 17.15 6.89 26.83
CA SER A 32 16.55 7.51 27.99
C SER A 32 15.56 6.56 28.68
N PRO A 33 15.22 6.76 29.96
CA PRO A 33 14.23 5.93 30.66
C PRO A 33 12.87 5.87 29.93
N ALA A 34 12.44 6.98 29.32
CA ALA A 34 11.21 7.04 28.56
C ALA A 34 11.28 6.22 27.26
N GLU A 35 12.40 6.29 26.53
CA GLU A 35 12.62 5.50 25.31
C GLU A 35 12.71 4.00 25.61
N ALA A 36 13.35 3.62 26.72
CA ALA A 36 13.41 2.23 27.17
C ALA A 36 12.02 1.68 27.53
N LEU A 37 11.19 2.49 28.19
CA LEU A 37 9.80 2.13 28.46
C LEU A 37 8.99 2.00 27.16
N ALA A 38 9.14 2.94 26.22
CA ALA A 38 8.46 2.88 24.93
C ALA A 38 8.87 1.64 24.11
N ASP A 39 10.16 1.30 24.06
CA ASP A 39 10.66 0.09 23.40
C ASP A 39 10.06 -1.18 24.03
N LYS A 40 9.99 -1.24 25.36
CA LYS A 40 9.34 -2.35 26.08
C LYS A 40 7.85 -2.47 25.70
N VAL A 41 7.10 -1.37 25.74
CA VAL A 41 5.67 -1.36 25.40
C VAL A 41 5.45 -1.82 23.96
N ILE A 42 6.26 -1.36 23.01
CA ILE A 42 6.16 -1.77 21.60
C ILE A 42 6.47 -3.26 21.44
N ARG A 43 7.50 -3.79 22.13
CA ARG A 43 7.85 -5.22 22.08
C ARG A 43 6.74 -6.10 22.67
N ASP A 44 6.23 -5.72 23.83
CA ASP A 44 5.15 -6.43 24.51
C ASP A 44 3.89 -6.45 23.63
N LEU A 45 3.54 -5.30 23.04
CA LEU A 45 2.40 -5.18 22.12
C LEU A 45 2.58 -6.06 20.88
N ARG A 46 3.78 -6.07 20.27
CA ARG A 46 4.07 -6.92 19.11
C ARG A 46 3.92 -8.40 19.43
N ALA A 47 4.34 -8.83 20.63
CA ALA A 47 4.19 -10.22 21.07
C ALA A 47 2.72 -10.59 21.28
N VAL A 48 1.92 -9.68 21.84
CA VAL A 48 0.46 -9.86 21.98
C VAL A 48 -0.20 -9.94 20.60
N GLU A 49 0.05 -8.99 19.70
CA GLU A 49 -0.57 -8.99 18.38
C GLU A 49 -0.19 -10.22 17.54
N ALA A 50 1.02 -10.75 17.72
CA ALA A 50 1.43 -11.99 17.06
C ALA A 50 0.48 -13.16 17.36
N THR A 51 -0.03 -13.28 18.58
CA THR A 51 -0.95 -14.35 18.98
C THR A 51 -2.42 -13.96 18.80
N THR A 52 -2.80 -12.73 19.11
CA THR A 52 -4.21 -12.32 19.13
C THR A 52 -4.74 -11.83 17.79
N LEU A 53 -3.87 -11.32 16.92
CA LEU A 53 -4.26 -10.73 15.64
C LEU A 53 -3.77 -11.58 14.47
N TRP A 54 -2.49 -11.92 14.48
CA TRP A 54 -1.83 -12.65 13.38
C TRP A 54 -1.93 -14.17 13.48
N SER A 55 -2.33 -14.71 14.62
CA SER A 55 -2.62 -16.15 14.75
C SER A 55 -4.12 -16.45 14.90
N ALA A 56 -4.96 -15.40 14.84
CA ALA A 56 -6.41 -15.53 14.91
C ALA A 56 -6.98 -16.04 13.57
N GLU A 57 -8.15 -16.68 13.64
CA GLU A 57 -8.91 -17.02 12.44
C GLU A 57 -9.64 -15.79 11.91
N HIS A 58 -9.42 -15.47 10.63
CA HIS A 58 -10.14 -14.44 9.92
C HIS A 58 -10.99 -15.10 8.83
N PRO A 59 -12.31 -14.82 8.75
CA PRO A 59 -13.21 -15.50 7.82
C PRO A 59 -12.77 -15.48 6.35
N SER A 60 -12.10 -14.41 5.93
CA SER A 60 -11.71 -14.20 4.53
C SER A 60 -10.21 -14.42 4.27
N ILE A 61 -9.41 -14.67 5.30
CA ILE A 61 -7.94 -14.69 5.21
C ILE A 61 -7.42 -15.94 5.92
N PRO A 62 -7.19 -17.05 5.19
CA PRO A 62 -6.59 -18.23 5.76
C PRO A 62 -5.13 -17.95 6.13
N HIS A 63 -4.71 -18.34 7.33
CA HIS A 63 -3.34 -18.22 7.83
C HIS A 63 -2.74 -16.81 7.65
N PRO A 64 -3.32 -15.77 8.31
CA PRO A 64 -2.75 -14.43 8.25
C PRO A 64 -1.29 -14.42 8.77
N PHE A 65 -0.44 -13.61 8.16
CA PHE A 65 0.91 -13.37 8.68
C PHE A 65 1.42 -11.98 8.30
N PRO A 66 2.33 -11.39 9.11
CA PRO A 66 2.98 -10.14 8.74
C PRO A 66 3.79 -10.31 7.46
N GLY A 67 3.46 -9.53 6.42
CA GLY A 67 4.15 -9.56 5.12
C GLY A 67 3.43 -10.32 4.00
N MET A 68 2.17 -10.74 4.22
CA MET A 68 1.31 -11.21 3.14
C MET A 68 0.93 -10.09 2.15
N GLU A 69 0.24 -10.45 1.06
CA GLU A 69 -0.25 -9.51 0.06
C GLU A 69 -1.03 -8.35 0.72
N PHE A 70 -0.69 -7.12 0.34
CA PHE A 70 -1.10 -5.94 1.11
C PHE A 70 -2.61 -5.71 1.08
N LEU A 71 -3.29 -5.86 -0.06
CA LEU A 71 -4.73 -5.62 -0.13
C LEU A 71 -5.52 -6.63 0.71
N THR A 72 -5.05 -7.88 0.77
CA THR A 72 -5.57 -8.93 1.64
C THR A 72 -5.30 -8.59 3.10
N GLY A 73 -4.05 -8.28 3.46
CA GLY A 73 -3.65 -8.02 4.85
C GLY A 73 -4.09 -6.66 5.41
N ARG A 74 -4.47 -5.71 4.55
CA ARG A 74 -4.78 -4.32 4.93
C ARG A 74 -5.79 -4.24 6.06
N ASN A 75 -6.88 -5.00 5.98
CA ASN A 75 -7.94 -4.92 6.97
C ASN A 75 -7.48 -5.40 8.35
N ILE A 76 -6.53 -6.34 8.42
CA ILE A 76 -5.91 -6.80 9.66
C ILE A 76 -4.94 -5.74 10.17
N ILE A 77 -4.08 -5.18 9.31
CA ILE A 77 -3.11 -4.12 9.66
C ILE A 77 -3.83 -2.92 10.27
N MET A 78 -4.97 -2.51 9.72
CA MET A 78 -5.74 -1.36 10.21
C MET A 78 -6.34 -1.57 11.61
N GLN A 79 -6.43 -2.80 12.10
CA GLN A 79 -6.88 -3.13 13.46
C GLN A 79 -5.74 -3.12 14.50
N SER A 80 -4.49 -3.15 14.03
CA SER A 80 -3.30 -3.19 14.89
C SER A 80 -3.13 -1.89 15.68
N LYS A 81 -2.93 -2.03 16.99
CA LYS A 81 -2.51 -0.92 17.86
C LYS A 81 -1.06 -0.54 17.58
N LEU A 82 -0.23 -1.48 17.17
CA LEU A 82 1.12 -1.18 16.71
C LEU A 82 1.09 -0.24 15.49
N PHE A 83 0.22 -0.52 14.51
CA PHE A 83 0.02 0.39 13.37
C PHE A 83 -0.51 1.76 13.81
N GLU A 84 -1.45 1.81 14.75
CA GLU A 84 -1.96 3.06 15.33
C GLU A 84 -0.82 3.91 15.93
N ILE A 85 0.10 3.29 16.68
CA ILE A 85 1.27 3.98 17.26
C ILE A 85 2.22 4.46 16.16
N LEU A 86 2.55 3.59 15.19
CA LEU A 86 3.46 3.92 14.08
C LEU A 86 2.91 5.04 13.17
N SER A 87 1.58 5.18 13.10
CA SER A 87 0.96 6.29 12.38
C SER A 87 1.31 7.65 12.98
N LYS A 88 1.44 7.73 14.32
CA LYS A 88 1.78 8.93 15.10
C LYS A 88 3.29 9.18 15.21
N MET A 89 4.13 8.19 14.86
CA MET A 89 5.58 8.30 14.95
C MET A 89 6.14 9.28 13.88
N PRO A 90 7.05 10.21 14.26
CA PRO A 90 7.75 11.06 13.32
C PRO A 90 8.74 10.23 12.49
N LYS A 91 8.38 9.91 11.24
CA LYS A 91 9.15 9.02 10.35
C LYS A 91 10.35 9.70 9.67
N GLY A 92 10.56 10.99 9.90
CA GLY A 92 11.58 11.77 9.19
C GLY A 92 11.10 12.20 7.81
N SER A 93 11.84 11.85 6.76
CA SER A 93 11.57 12.25 5.38
C SER A 93 11.15 11.08 4.48
N LEU A 94 10.32 11.37 3.47
CA LEU A 94 9.96 10.44 2.41
C LEU A 94 10.91 10.67 1.22
N LEU A 95 11.95 9.84 1.10
CA LEU A 95 13.03 10.04 0.13
C LEU A 95 12.77 9.42 -1.25
N HIS A 96 11.76 8.55 -1.37
CA HIS A 96 11.36 7.92 -2.61
C HIS A 96 9.84 7.90 -2.71
N ALA A 97 9.30 8.65 -3.66
CA ALA A 97 7.87 8.74 -3.92
C ALA A 97 7.62 9.16 -5.37
N HIS A 98 6.66 8.51 -6.00
CA HIS A 98 6.08 8.93 -7.27
C HIS A 98 4.85 9.79 -6.95
N LEU A 99 4.84 11.05 -7.38
CA LEU A 99 3.82 12.03 -6.96
C LEU A 99 2.39 11.55 -7.26
N ASP A 100 2.19 11.01 -8.45
CA ASP A 100 0.95 10.39 -8.93
C ASP A 100 0.48 9.22 -8.05
N ALA A 101 1.40 8.47 -7.44
CA ALA A 101 1.10 7.38 -6.53
C ALA A 101 0.90 7.80 -5.05
N THR A 102 1.07 9.09 -4.72
CA THR A 102 0.90 9.60 -3.35
C THR A 102 -0.45 10.28 -3.08
N VAL A 103 -1.30 10.38 -4.10
CA VAL A 103 -2.60 11.06 -3.99
C VAL A 103 -3.70 10.04 -3.66
N ASN A 104 -4.62 10.43 -2.79
CA ASN A 104 -5.84 9.65 -2.54
C ASN A 104 -6.71 9.66 -3.79
N VAL A 105 -6.88 8.49 -4.43
CA VAL A 105 -7.59 8.34 -5.71
C VAL A 105 -9.04 8.86 -5.66
N PRO A 106 -9.88 8.49 -4.68
CA PRO A 106 -11.20 9.10 -4.50
C PRO A 106 -11.18 10.63 -4.44
N PHE A 107 -10.27 11.21 -3.65
CA PHE A 107 -10.13 12.66 -3.55
C PHE A 107 -9.75 13.30 -4.89
N LEU A 108 -8.83 12.67 -5.64
CA LEU A 108 -8.43 13.14 -6.95
C LEU A 108 -9.59 13.10 -7.95
N LEU A 109 -10.38 12.02 -7.93
CA LEU A 109 -11.57 11.88 -8.76
C LEU A 109 -12.62 12.94 -8.40
N ASP A 110 -12.90 13.15 -7.12
CA ASP A 110 -13.82 14.20 -6.64
C ASP A 110 -13.38 15.60 -7.08
N LEU A 111 -12.07 15.85 -7.11
CA LEU A 111 -11.52 17.13 -7.60
C LEU A 111 -11.66 17.26 -9.11
N ALA A 112 -11.40 16.18 -9.85
CA ALA A 112 -11.58 16.15 -11.30
C ALA A 112 -13.04 16.42 -11.67
N LEU A 113 -14.00 15.79 -10.98
CA LEU A 113 -15.45 15.95 -11.18
C LEU A 113 -15.98 17.37 -10.94
N LYS A 114 -15.19 18.25 -10.31
CA LYS A 114 -15.52 19.67 -10.15
C LYS A 114 -15.05 20.54 -11.31
N GLN A 115 -14.24 20.00 -12.22
CA GLN A 115 -13.80 20.75 -13.40
C GLN A 115 -14.98 20.97 -14.36
N PRO A 116 -15.06 22.12 -15.06
CA PRO A 116 -16.18 22.42 -15.95
C PRO A 116 -16.40 21.38 -17.05
N ALA A 117 -15.32 20.71 -17.49
CA ALA A 117 -15.41 19.46 -18.25
C ALA A 117 -14.19 18.57 -17.99
N ILE A 118 -14.45 17.26 -17.97
CA ILE A 118 -13.44 16.21 -18.00
C ILE A 118 -13.61 15.45 -19.30
N HIS A 119 -12.51 15.26 -20.00
CA HIS A 119 -12.45 14.45 -21.20
C HIS A 119 -11.89 13.08 -20.83
N VAL A 120 -12.57 12.04 -21.31
CA VAL A 120 -12.15 10.65 -21.15
C VAL A 120 -11.92 10.10 -22.54
N ARG A 121 -10.72 9.58 -22.78
CA ARG A 121 -10.39 8.93 -24.05
C ARG A 121 -9.76 7.56 -23.81
N THR A 122 -9.79 6.74 -24.84
CA THR A 122 -9.04 5.48 -24.89
C THR A 122 -8.06 5.54 -26.03
N SER A 123 -6.92 4.84 -25.90
CA SER A 123 -5.91 4.79 -26.95
C SER A 123 -6.37 4.05 -28.21
N THR A 124 -7.39 3.20 -28.08
CA THR A 124 -8.00 2.42 -29.16
C THR A 124 -9.52 2.37 -29.01
N ALA A 125 -10.24 2.04 -30.09
CA ALA A 125 -11.68 1.81 -30.04
C ALA A 125 -12.01 0.59 -29.15
N LEU A 126 -12.96 0.75 -28.24
CA LEU A 126 -13.35 -0.30 -27.32
C LEU A 126 -14.25 -1.34 -27.99
N ASN A 127 -14.02 -2.61 -27.66
CA ASN A 127 -14.82 -3.76 -28.05
C ASN A 127 -14.86 -4.79 -26.90
N ALA A 128 -15.62 -5.88 -27.07
CA ALA A 128 -15.80 -6.87 -26.02
C ALA A 128 -14.48 -7.55 -25.56
N SER A 129 -13.48 -7.65 -26.43
CA SER A 129 -12.22 -8.33 -26.11
C SER A 129 -11.21 -7.42 -25.40
N ASN A 130 -11.27 -6.10 -25.61
CA ASN A 130 -10.31 -5.14 -25.06
C ASN A 130 -10.84 -4.26 -23.92
N LEU A 131 -12.15 -4.32 -23.63
CA LEU A 131 -12.82 -3.48 -22.62
C LEU A 131 -12.17 -3.53 -21.23
N ARG A 132 -11.58 -4.67 -20.86
CA ARG A 132 -10.95 -4.87 -19.54
C ARG A 132 -9.46 -4.55 -19.48
N SER A 133 -8.81 -4.41 -20.63
CA SER A 133 -7.35 -4.24 -20.72
C SER A 133 -6.94 -2.84 -21.16
N VAL A 134 -7.79 -2.13 -21.91
CA VAL A 134 -7.53 -0.76 -22.32
C VAL A 134 -7.90 0.18 -21.17
N LEU A 135 -6.89 0.88 -20.63
CA LEU A 135 -7.09 1.87 -19.59
C LEU A 135 -7.60 3.20 -20.19
N PRO A 136 -8.61 3.84 -19.58
CA PRO A 136 -9.02 5.18 -19.96
C PRO A 136 -7.99 6.21 -19.51
N GLU A 137 -7.83 7.26 -20.32
CA GLU A 137 -7.05 8.45 -20.00
C GLU A 137 -8.00 9.60 -19.70
N PHE A 138 -7.72 10.34 -18.62
CA PHE A 138 -8.54 11.46 -18.15
C PHE A 138 -7.77 12.76 -18.30
N GLN A 139 -8.42 13.79 -18.86
CA GLN A 139 -7.83 15.12 -18.97
C GLN A 139 -8.88 16.22 -18.75
N ALA A 140 -8.55 17.17 -17.88
CA ALA A 140 -9.30 18.42 -17.81
C ALA A 140 -8.77 19.36 -18.90
N HIS A 141 -9.66 19.89 -19.73
CA HIS A 141 -9.33 20.90 -20.73
C HIS A 141 -10.01 22.22 -20.37
N PRO A 142 -9.44 23.37 -20.78
CA PRO A 142 -10.15 24.64 -20.71
C PRO A 142 -11.29 24.68 -21.74
N GLN A 143 -12.29 25.53 -21.50
CA GLN A 143 -13.56 25.54 -22.23
C GLN A 143 -13.42 25.93 -23.71
N ASP A 144 -12.39 26.71 -24.03
CA ASP A 144 -11.98 27.07 -25.39
C ASP A 144 -11.37 25.90 -26.16
N ALA A 145 -10.81 24.91 -25.47
CA ALA A 145 -10.28 23.67 -26.05
C ALA A 145 -11.32 22.56 -26.15
N TYR A 146 -12.57 22.81 -25.75
CA TYR A 146 -13.65 21.83 -25.93
C TYR A 146 -13.84 21.60 -27.41
N THR A 147 -13.99 20.33 -27.77
CA THR A 147 -14.26 19.96 -29.16
C THR A 147 -15.67 20.43 -29.51
N MET A 148 -15.76 21.67 -30.02
CA MET A 148 -16.98 22.24 -30.61
C MET A 148 -17.26 21.67 -32.01
N ALA A 149 -16.46 20.69 -32.45
CA ALA A 149 -16.59 20.10 -33.76
C ALA A 149 -17.88 19.28 -33.82
N GLN A 150 -18.78 19.70 -34.71
CA GLN A 150 -20.07 19.06 -35.00
C GLN A 150 -19.94 17.59 -35.43
N ASP A 151 -18.73 17.13 -35.78
CA ASP A 151 -18.44 15.79 -36.31
C ASP A 151 -17.87 14.80 -35.27
N VAL A 152 -17.66 15.20 -34.02
CA VAL A 152 -17.16 14.28 -32.97
C VAL A 152 -18.33 13.76 -32.17
N THR A 153 -18.78 12.55 -32.50
CA THR A 153 -19.85 11.86 -31.78
C THR A 153 -19.34 11.37 -30.43
N SER A 154 -19.87 11.93 -29.33
CA SER A 154 -19.57 11.48 -27.97
C SER A 154 -20.10 10.06 -27.74
N LEU A 155 -19.49 9.29 -26.84
CA LEU A 155 -20.05 8.02 -26.34
C LEU A 155 -21.46 8.16 -25.76
N THR A 156 -21.81 9.37 -25.32
CA THR A 156 -23.13 9.70 -24.76
C THR A 156 -24.11 10.26 -25.79
N ASP A 157 -23.67 10.49 -27.03
CA ASP A 157 -24.56 11.01 -28.07
C ASP A 157 -25.51 9.93 -28.57
N VAL A 158 -26.75 10.33 -28.87
CA VAL A 158 -27.78 9.46 -29.46
C VAL A 158 -27.37 8.88 -30.82
N ASN A 159 -26.43 9.54 -31.50
CA ASN A 159 -25.90 9.11 -32.79
C ASN A 159 -24.65 8.24 -32.67
N TYR A 160 -24.22 7.89 -31.44
CA TYR A 160 -23.06 7.02 -31.23
C TYR A 160 -23.34 5.61 -31.73
N THR A 161 -22.68 5.23 -32.82
CA THR A 161 -22.64 3.84 -33.28
C THR A 161 -21.45 3.13 -32.68
N LEU A 162 -21.72 2.07 -31.90
CA LEU A 162 -20.68 1.17 -31.40
C LEU A 162 -19.83 0.67 -32.57
N ASN A 163 -18.51 0.78 -32.45
CA ASN A 163 -17.59 0.17 -33.42
C ASN A 163 -17.59 -1.35 -33.22
N ILE A 164 -18.54 -2.03 -33.86
CA ILE A 164 -18.61 -3.49 -33.91
C ILE A 164 -17.55 -3.91 -34.94
N GLY A 165 -16.31 -4.11 -34.51
CA GLY A 165 -15.26 -4.64 -35.37
C GLY A 165 -15.76 -5.90 -36.06
N SER A 166 -15.73 -5.92 -37.39
CA SER A 166 -15.98 -7.10 -38.21
C SER A 166 -15.04 -8.22 -37.75
N GLN A 167 -15.62 -9.36 -37.38
CA GLN A 167 -14.87 -10.58 -37.05
C GLN A 167 -14.00 -11.04 -38.22
#